data_AF-A0A0H4A1E6-F1
#
_entry.id   AF-A0A0H4A1E6-F1
#
_cell.length_a   1.000
_cell.length_b   1.000
_cell.length_c   1.000
_cell.angle_alpha   90.00
_cell.angle_beta   90.00
_cell.angle_gamma   90.00
#
_symmetry.space_group_name_H-M   'P 1'
#
loop_
_entity.id
_entity.type
_entity.pdbx_description
1 polymer ?
#
loop_
_entity_poly.entity_id
_entity_poly.type
_entity_poly.pdbx_seq_one_letter_code
_entity_poly.pdbx_strand_id
1 'polypeptide(L)'
;MVKSNLEQQRGTLTMNFQQLLDYAVKPGNKLLGMDSLSAQQLMIGTAAVESNGEFLAQYPSAIARGLWQMEPNTHKDIWKNYLAYRDSYRETAGDLLSGREFDYLTHTDGSDEAFDMIAEHSLTTNLLYQAVMCRIHYLRVSAPLPPANDINALAAYWKQYYNTPLGAGTEQKFIDAFPSGIWDMK
;
A
#
# COMPACT_ATOMS: atom_id res chain seq x y z
N MET A 1 -19.04 39.02 -11.80
CA MET A 1 -17.64 38.70 -11.46
C MET A 1 -17.31 37.37 -12.08
N VAL A 2 -16.46 37.38 -13.11
CA VAL A 2 -15.93 36.17 -13.72
C VAL A 2 -14.98 35.56 -12.71
N LYS A 3 -15.29 34.37 -12.17
CA LYS A 3 -14.31 33.61 -11.39
C LYS A 3 -13.10 33.39 -12.31
N SER A 4 -11.93 33.84 -11.87
CA SER A 4 -10.70 33.74 -12.65
C SER A 4 -10.44 32.28 -13.03
N ASN A 5 -9.95 32.04 -14.26
CA ASN A 5 -9.56 30.72 -14.81
C ASN A 5 -8.66 29.87 -13.89
N LEU A 6 -8.09 30.45 -12.83
CA LEU A 6 -7.28 29.75 -11.82
C LEU A 6 -8.10 28.84 -10.89
N GLU A 7 -9.40 29.09 -10.68
CA GLU A 7 -10.26 28.23 -9.85
C GLU A 7 -10.82 27.02 -10.61
N GLN A 8 -10.85 27.05 -11.94
CA GLN A 8 -11.37 25.97 -12.78
C GLN A 8 -10.32 24.91 -13.16
N GLN A 9 -9.05 25.10 -12.79
CA GLN A 9 -7.95 24.16 -13.07
C GLN A 9 -7.29 23.54 -11.83
N ARG A 10 -7.83 23.75 -10.62
CA ARG A 10 -7.40 22.98 -9.44
C ARG A 10 -8.14 21.64 -9.41
N GLY A 11 -7.77 20.74 -10.33
CA GLY A 11 -7.93 19.31 -10.02
C GLY A 11 -7.20 19.03 -8.71
N THR A 12 -7.72 18.12 -7.90
CA THR A 12 -7.09 17.75 -6.63
C THR A 12 -5.64 17.35 -6.89
N LEU A 13 -4.69 18.04 -6.24
CA LEU A 13 -3.26 17.78 -6.40
C LEU A 13 -2.94 16.49 -5.66
N THR A 14 -2.74 15.41 -6.42
CA THR A 14 -2.38 14.08 -5.89
C THR A 14 -0.87 13.84 -5.97
N MET A 15 -0.38 12.80 -5.28
CA MET A 15 0.99 12.35 -5.44
C MET A 15 1.26 11.93 -6.89
N ASN A 16 2.45 12.26 -7.38
CA ASN A 16 2.90 11.78 -8.68
C ASN A 16 3.17 10.26 -8.62
N PHE A 17 2.32 9.46 -9.27
CA PHE A 17 2.44 8.00 -9.24
C PHE A 17 3.75 7.46 -9.85
N GLN A 18 4.38 8.17 -10.77
CA GLN A 18 5.72 7.79 -11.27
C GLN A 18 6.76 7.89 -10.14
N GLN A 19 6.71 8.95 -9.33
CA GLN A 19 7.59 9.07 -8.17
C GLN A 19 7.27 8.03 -7.09
N LEU A 20 5.99 7.76 -6.83
CA LEU A 20 5.60 6.68 -5.91
C LEU A 20 6.13 5.32 -6.37
N LEU A 21 6.06 5.06 -7.68
CA LEU A 21 6.60 3.86 -8.31
C LEU A 21 8.12 3.76 -8.12
N ASP A 22 8.86 4.82 -8.42
CA ASP A 22 10.32 4.80 -8.44
C ASP A 22 10.96 4.84 -7.05
N TYR A 23 10.34 5.53 -6.10
CA TYR A 23 10.94 5.78 -4.78
C TYR A 23 10.35 4.95 -3.64
N ALA A 24 9.19 4.30 -3.83
CA ALA A 24 8.59 3.44 -2.81
C ALA A 24 8.33 2.01 -3.32
N VAL A 25 7.59 1.85 -4.42
CA VAL A 25 7.15 0.52 -4.89
C VAL A 25 8.33 -0.32 -5.40
N LYS A 26 9.11 0.18 -6.36
CA LYS A 26 10.27 -0.56 -6.90
C LYS A 26 11.30 -0.85 -5.79
N PRO A 27 11.71 0.10 -4.93
CA PRO A 27 12.61 -0.20 -3.83
C PRO A 27 12.03 -1.22 -2.85
N GLY A 28 10.76 -1.09 -2.45
CA GLY A 28 10.11 -2.02 -1.53
C GLY A 28 10.05 -3.45 -2.07
N ASN A 29 9.70 -3.62 -3.35
CA ASN A 29 9.71 -4.92 -4.01
C ASN A 29 11.11 -5.54 -4.08
N LYS A 30 12.14 -4.71 -4.33
CA LYS A 30 13.54 -5.14 -4.40
C LYS A 30 14.08 -5.56 -3.03
N LEU A 31 13.72 -4.85 -1.97
CA LEU A 31 14.06 -5.24 -0.59
C LEU A 31 13.50 -6.63 -0.26
N LEU A 32 12.33 -6.97 -0.78
CA LEU A 32 11.71 -8.30 -0.64
C LEU A 32 12.19 -9.33 -1.68
N GLY A 33 13.14 -8.97 -2.56
CA GLY A 33 13.72 -9.85 -3.57
C GLY A 33 12.76 -10.26 -4.71
N MET A 34 11.59 -9.62 -4.83
CA MET A 34 10.53 -10.02 -5.77
C MET A 34 9.88 -8.82 -6.45
N ASP A 35 10.62 -8.22 -7.38
CA ASP A 35 10.14 -7.15 -8.24
C ASP A 35 9.75 -7.67 -9.62
N SER A 36 8.57 -7.25 -10.08
CA SER A 36 8.06 -7.56 -11.41
C SER A 36 7.11 -6.45 -11.86
N LEU A 37 6.92 -6.32 -13.17
CA LEU A 37 5.99 -5.30 -13.71
C LEU A 37 4.56 -5.49 -13.17
N SER A 38 4.08 -6.73 -13.07
CA SER A 38 2.76 -7.04 -12.50
C SER A 38 2.66 -6.61 -11.03
N ALA A 39 3.67 -6.89 -10.21
CA ALA A 39 3.69 -6.44 -8.81
C ALA A 39 3.70 -4.91 -8.69
N GLN A 40 4.48 -4.22 -9.54
CA GLN A 40 4.52 -2.76 -9.58
C GLN A 40 3.15 -2.17 -9.94
N GLN A 41 2.52 -2.69 -11.00
CA GLN A 41 1.21 -2.24 -11.46
C GLN A 41 0.11 -2.52 -10.42
N LEU A 42 0.11 -3.70 -9.81
CA LEU A 42 -0.84 -4.04 -8.75
C LEU A 42 -0.73 -3.07 -7.57
N MET A 43 0.50 -2.79 -7.11
CA MET A 43 0.70 -1.92 -5.96
C MET A 43 0.34 -0.46 -6.26
N ILE A 44 0.70 0.07 -7.43
CA ILE A 44 0.30 1.42 -7.80
C ILE A 44 -1.22 1.53 -7.99
N GLY A 45 -1.84 0.56 -8.66
CA GLY A 45 -3.30 0.52 -8.79
C GLY A 45 -3.99 0.43 -7.43
N THR A 46 -3.42 -0.32 -6.49
CA THR A 46 -3.90 -0.37 -5.10
C THR A 46 -3.81 1.00 -4.44
N ALA A 47 -2.67 1.70 -4.50
CA ALA A 47 -2.56 3.04 -3.91
C ALA A 47 -3.54 4.05 -4.57
N ALA A 48 -3.74 3.94 -5.88
CA ALA A 48 -4.63 4.80 -6.63
C ALA A 48 -6.10 4.61 -6.23
N VAL A 49 -6.59 3.37 -6.16
CA VAL A 49 -7.99 3.11 -5.77
C VAL A 49 -8.25 3.37 -4.29
N GLU A 50 -7.27 3.11 -3.42
CA GLU A 50 -7.45 3.18 -1.97
C GLU A 50 -7.37 4.62 -1.46
N SER A 51 -6.44 5.43 -1.97
CA SER A 51 -6.21 6.79 -1.46
C SER A 51 -6.06 7.86 -2.52
N ASN A 52 -6.09 7.50 -3.80
CA ASN A 52 -5.75 8.38 -4.93
C ASN A 52 -4.33 8.99 -4.81
N GLY A 53 -3.44 8.40 -4.00
CA GLY A 53 -2.15 9.00 -3.66
C GLY A 53 -2.26 10.30 -2.85
N GLU A 54 -3.39 10.53 -2.18
CA GLU A 54 -3.71 11.78 -1.48
C GLU A 54 -3.81 11.60 0.04
N PHE A 55 -4.49 10.54 0.49
CA PHE A 55 -4.84 10.37 1.89
C PHE A 55 -3.89 9.41 2.64
N LEU A 56 -3.26 9.91 3.71
CA LEU A 56 -2.47 9.09 4.64
C LEU A 56 -3.31 8.42 5.74
N ALA A 57 -4.57 8.83 5.90
CA ALA A 57 -5.54 8.19 6.79
C ALA A 57 -6.92 8.24 6.13
N GLN A 58 -7.68 7.16 6.26
CA GLN A 58 -9.01 7.05 5.65
C GLN A 58 -9.93 8.20 6.06
N TYR A 59 -10.73 8.72 5.14
CA TYR A 59 -11.80 9.66 5.47
C TYR A 59 -13.18 8.99 5.34
N PRO A 60 -14.13 9.20 6.27
CA PRO A 60 -14.03 9.98 7.52
C PRO A 60 -13.60 9.14 8.75
N SER A 61 -13.45 7.81 8.62
CA SER A 61 -13.25 6.90 9.75
C SER A 61 -11.85 6.97 10.39
N ALA A 62 -10.84 7.38 9.61
CA ALA A 62 -9.42 7.35 9.98
C ALA A 62 -8.95 5.99 10.52
N ILE A 63 -9.50 4.88 10.03
CA ILE A 63 -9.08 3.52 10.45
C ILE A 63 -7.87 3.08 9.63
N ALA A 64 -8.03 3.04 8.30
CA ALA A 64 -6.97 2.61 7.41
C ALA A 64 -5.87 3.66 7.24
N ARG A 65 -4.62 3.21 7.10
CA ARG A 65 -3.40 4.03 7.15
C ARG A 65 -2.59 3.97 5.86
N GLY A 66 -1.91 5.07 5.56
CA GLY A 66 -1.00 5.21 4.43
C GLY A 66 -1.70 5.23 3.07
N LEU A 67 -0.92 5.37 2.00
CA LEU A 67 -1.44 5.48 0.63
C LEU A 67 -2.13 4.18 0.15
N TRP A 68 -1.77 3.04 0.73
CA TRP A 68 -2.40 1.75 0.44
C TRP A 68 -3.54 1.40 1.40
N GLN A 69 -3.92 2.33 2.29
CA GLN A 69 -5.02 2.18 3.26
C GLN A 69 -5.03 0.80 3.92
N MET A 70 -3.88 0.39 4.46
CA MET A 70 -3.82 -0.85 5.24
C MET A 70 -4.44 -0.60 6.62
N GLU A 71 -5.34 -1.48 7.05
CA GLU A 71 -5.90 -1.42 8.39
C GLU A 71 -4.87 -1.90 9.44
N PRO A 72 -4.78 -1.25 10.62
CA PRO A 72 -3.88 -1.65 11.70
C PRO A 72 -4.03 -3.11 12.15
N ASN A 73 -5.25 -3.66 12.15
CA ASN A 73 -5.48 -5.07 12.50
C ASN A 73 -4.85 -6.03 11.48
N THR A 74 -4.96 -5.71 10.18
CA THR A 74 -4.30 -6.48 9.11
C THR A 74 -2.79 -6.41 9.23
N HIS A 75 -2.24 -5.21 9.50
CA HIS A 75 -0.81 -5.02 9.75
C HIS A 75 -0.31 -5.86 10.93
N LYS A 76 -1.00 -5.81 12.07
CA LYS A 76 -0.69 -6.62 13.26
C LYS A 76 -0.75 -8.13 12.97
N ASP A 77 -1.77 -8.57 12.26
CA ASP A 77 -1.92 -9.97 11.82
C ASP A 77 -0.76 -10.42 10.93
N ILE A 78 -0.32 -9.58 9.97
CA ILE A 78 0.87 -9.87 9.14
C ILE A 78 2.10 -10.11 10.02
N TRP A 79 2.35 -9.23 10.99
CA TRP A 79 3.48 -9.39 11.90
C TRP A 79 3.41 -10.66 12.72
N LYS A 80 2.28 -10.89 13.41
CA LYS A 80 2.10 -12.00 14.35
C LYS A 80 2.04 -13.37 13.66
N ASN A 81 1.43 -13.45 12.48
CA ASN A 81 1.07 -14.74 11.88
C ASN A 81 1.81 -15.07 10.58
N TYR A 82 2.37 -14.07 9.88
CA TYR A 82 3.12 -14.31 8.64
C TYR A 82 4.62 -14.07 8.79
N LEU A 83 5.01 -12.93 9.35
CA LEU A 83 6.41 -12.53 9.51
C LEU A 83 7.09 -13.28 10.65
N ALA A 84 6.36 -13.69 11.69
CA ALA A 84 6.88 -14.53 12.77
C ALA A 84 7.53 -15.86 12.30
N TYR A 85 7.24 -16.29 11.05
CA TYR A 85 7.79 -17.51 10.47
C TYR A 85 8.64 -17.27 9.21
N ARG A 86 9.00 -16.01 8.93
CA ARG A 86 9.72 -15.60 7.70
C ARG A 86 10.76 -14.54 8.02
N ASP A 87 11.86 -14.97 8.62
CA ASP A 87 12.91 -14.11 9.17
C ASP A 87 13.38 -13.05 8.17
N SER A 88 13.65 -13.41 6.91
CA SER A 88 14.11 -12.44 5.90
C SER A 88 13.12 -11.29 5.66
N TYR A 89 11.81 -11.56 5.64
CA TYR A 89 10.79 -10.52 5.48
C TYR A 89 10.56 -9.75 6.78
N ARG A 90 10.66 -10.44 7.93
CA ARG A 90 10.55 -9.83 9.25
C ARG A 90 11.67 -8.81 9.47
N GLU A 91 12.90 -9.18 9.16
CA GLU A 91 14.08 -8.32 9.23
C GLU A 91 13.92 -7.13 8.27
N THR A 92 13.56 -7.40 7.00
CA THR A 92 13.31 -6.34 6.01
C THR A 92 12.28 -5.32 6.49
N ALA A 93 11.15 -5.77 7.05
CA ALA A 93 10.13 -4.87 7.58
C ALA A 93 10.60 -4.16 8.88
N GLY A 94 11.36 -4.85 9.73
CA GLY A 94 11.89 -4.32 10.99
C GLY A 94 12.94 -3.22 10.79
N ASP A 95 13.82 -3.38 9.80
CA ASP A 95 14.88 -2.42 9.45
C ASP A 95 14.34 -1.07 8.95
N LEU A 96 13.08 -1.06 8.52
CA LEU A 96 12.40 0.16 8.07
C LEU A 96 11.69 0.91 9.20
N LEU A 97 11.63 0.35 10.41
CA LEU A 97 11.08 1.01 11.58
C LEU A 97 12.10 2.03 12.13
N SER A 98 11.61 3.08 12.80
CA SER A 98 12.49 3.91 13.61
C SER A 98 13.09 3.10 14.76
N GLY A 99 14.26 3.51 15.27
CA GLY A 99 14.88 2.84 16.41
C GLY A 99 13.94 2.74 17.63
N ARG A 100 13.10 3.76 17.84
CA ARG A 100 12.09 3.76 18.91
C ARG A 100 11.02 2.68 18.71
N GLU A 101 10.52 2.55 17.49
CA GLU A 101 9.53 1.52 17.14
C GLU A 101 10.12 0.12 17.25
N PHE A 102 11.33 -0.07 16.74
CA PHE A 102 12.03 -1.34 16.82
C PHE A 102 12.29 -1.74 18.28
N ASP A 103 12.87 -0.84 19.08
CA ASP A 103 13.14 -1.09 20.50
C ASP A 103 11.85 -1.46 21.24
N TYR A 104 10.77 -0.72 21.01
CA TYR A 104 9.50 -0.98 21.69
C TYR A 104 8.93 -2.34 21.29
N LEU A 105 8.92 -2.66 19.98
CA LEU A 105 8.47 -3.95 19.47
C LEU A 105 9.23 -5.12 20.10
N THR A 106 10.55 -5.00 20.27
CA THR A 106 11.38 -6.06 20.87
C THR A 106 11.24 -6.17 22.39
N HIS A 107 11.09 -5.06 23.10
CA HIS A 107 11.02 -5.05 24.56
C HIS A 107 9.64 -5.47 25.09
N THR A 108 8.56 -5.30 24.30
CA THR A 108 7.21 -5.70 24.69
C THR A 108 6.79 -7.05 24.10
N ASP A 109 7.72 -7.79 23.49
CA ASP A 109 7.46 -9.08 22.83
C ASP A 109 6.29 -9.01 21.82
N GLY A 110 6.23 -7.92 21.03
CA GLY A 110 5.14 -7.73 20.08
C GLY A 110 3.77 -7.52 20.73
N SER A 111 3.70 -6.70 21.78
CA SER A 111 2.42 -6.31 22.38
C SER A 111 1.53 -5.55 21.38
N ASP A 112 0.23 -5.53 21.63
CA ASP A 112 -0.73 -4.86 20.76
C ASP A 112 -0.43 -3.35 20.67
N GLU A 113 0.01 -2.73 21.76
CA GLU A 113 0.38 -1.31 21.82
C GLU A 113 1.61 -0.99 20.95
N ALA A 114 2.54 -1.95 20.80
CA ALA A 114 3.67 -1.75 19.91
C ALA A 114 3.25 -1.69 18.45
N PHE A 115 2.30 -2.56 18.05
CA PHE A 115 1.76 -2.54 16.70
C PHE A 115 0.89 -1.31 16.43
N ASP A 116 0.12 -0.85 17.42
CA ASP A 116 -0.65 0.39 17.31
C ASP A 116 0.27 1.59 17.07
N MET A 117 1.38 1.69 17.82
CA MET A 117 2.38 2.75 17.63
C MET A 117 3.02 2.68 16.23
N ILE A 118 3.41 1.49 15.75
CA ILE A 118 3.96 1.31 14.40
C ILE A 118 2.91 1.69 13.33
N ALA A 119 1.64 1.40 13.59
CA ALA A 119 0.55 1.75 12.67
C ALA A 119 0.37 3.28 12.58
N GLU A 120 0.40 3.98 13.73
CA GLU A 120 0.29 5.45 13.80
C GLU A 120 1.51 6.16 13.19
N HIS A 121 2.68 5.54 13.25
CA HIS A 121 3.92 6.12 12.75
C HIS A 121 4.27 5.53 11.37
N SER A 122 5.04 4.43 11.31
CA SER A 122 5.58 3.88 10.07
C SER A 122 4.50 3.51 9.04
N LEU A 123 3.40 2.85 9.43
CA LEU A 123 2.33 2.51 8.48
C LEU A 123 1.59 3.75 7.95
N THR A 124 1.57 4.85 8.69
CA THR A 124 0.92 6.09 8.28
C THR A 124 1.84 6.99 7.44
N THR A 125 3.13 7.06 7.77
CA THR A 125 4.01 8.14 7.29
C THR A 125 5.27 7.67 6.55
N ASN A 126 5.70 6.42 6.73
CA ASN A 126 6.88 5.90 6.06
C ASN A 126 6.47 5.19 4.74
N LEU A 127 6.63 5.89 3.60
CA LEU A 127 6.19 5.40 2.29
C LEU A 127 6.86 4.07 1.88
N LEU A 128 8.14 3.87 2.21
CA LEU A 128 8.84 2.63 1.89
C LEU A 128 8.31 1.47 2.74
N TYR A 129 8.07 1.71 4.03
CA TYR A 129 7.43 0.73 4.91
C TYR A 129 6.02 0.36 4.43
N GLN A 130 5.21 1.36 4.05
CA GLN A 130 3.88 1.14 3.51
C GLN A 130 3.90 0.27 2.24
N ALA A 131 4.82 0.55 1.32
CA ALA A 131 5.01 -0.27 0.11
C ALA A 131 5.40 -1.71 0.48
N VAL A 132 6.37 -1.89 1.37
CA VAL A 132 6.80 -3.22 1.84
C VAL A 132 5.63 -3.98 2.48
N MET A 133 4.84 -3.35 3.35
CA MET A 133 3.69 -4.00 3.99
C MET A 133 2.59 -4.36 2.98
N CYS A 134 2.27 -3.46 2.05
CA CYS A 134 1.35 -3.77 0.94
C CYS A 134 1.84 -4.97 0.11
N ARG A 135 3.13 -5.00 -0.22
CA ARG A 135 3.70 -6.12 -0.96
C ARG A 135 3.63 -7.42 -0.18
N ILE A 136 4.00 -7.41 1.10
CA ILE A 136 3.91 -8.56 2.01
C ILE A 136 2.46 -9.07 2.10
N HIS A 137 1.47 -8.18 2.16
CA HIS A 137 0.06 -8.58 2.13
C HIS A 137 -0.25 -9.45 0.92
N TYR A 138 0.17 -9.04 -0.27
CA TYR A 138 -0.01 -9.83 -1.48
C TYR A 138 0.85 -11.11 -1.52
N LEU A 139 2.01 -11.16 -0.86
CA LEU A 139 2.85 -12.37 -0.76
C LEU A 139 2.25 -13.45 0.14
N ARG A 140 1.21 -13.13 0.92
CA ARG A 140 0.43 -14.11 1.70
C ARG A 140 -0.56 -14.89 0.84
N VAL A 141 -0.86 -14.39 -0.35
CA VAL A 141 -1.82 -14.99 -1.27
C VAL A 141 -1.11 -16.09 -2.06
N SER A 142 -1.69 -17.30 -2.08
CA SER A 142 -1.12 -18.44 -2.80
C SER A 142 -1.40 -18.42 -4.31
N ALA A 143 -2.44 -17.70 -4.73
CA ALA A 143 -2.74 -17.50 -6.15
C ALA A 143 -1.61 -16.70 -6.82
N PRO A 144 -1.20 -17.05 -8.04
CA PRO A 144 -0.17 -16.31 -8.76
C PRO A 144 -0.66 -14.90 -9.10
N LEU A 145 0.27 -13.95 -9.19
CA LEU A 145 -0.05 -12.62 -9.67
C LEU A 145 -0.59 -12.69 -11.12
N PRO A 146 -1.57 -11.85 -11.48
CA PRO A 146 -2.03 -11.75 -12.87
C PRO A 146 -0.92 -11.30 -13.82
N PRO A 147 -1.07 -11.53 -15.13
CA PRO A 147 -0.17 -10.96 -16.14
C PRO A 147 -0.07 -9.43 -16.02
N ALA A 148 1.11 -8.89 -16.28
CA ALA A 148 1.28 -7.45 -16.41
C ALA A 148 0.43 -6.90 -17.56
N ASN A 149 0.00 -5.65 -17.44
CA ASN A 149 -0.85 -4.91 -18.39
C ASN A 149 -2.30 -5.43 -18.52
N ASP A 150 -2.68 -6.49 -17.81
CA ASP A 150 -4.09 -6.91 -17.71
C ASP A 150 -4.77 -6.22 -16.52
N ILE A 151 -5.21 -4.97 -16.74
CA ILE A 151 -5.78 -4.12 -15.67
C ILE A 151 -7.05 -4.77 -15.07
N ASN A 152 -7.85 -5.47 -15.88
CA ASN A 152 -9.04 -6.16 -15.39
C ASN A 152 -8.66 -7.30 -14.44
N ALA A 153 -7.66 -8.11 -14.80
CA ALA A 153 -7.19 -9.19 -13.94
C ALA A 153 -6.53 -8.65 -12.66
N LEU A 154 -5.79 -7.53 -12.74
CA LEU A 154 -5.25 -6.84 -11.57
C LEU A 154 -6.35 -6.31 -10.64
N ALA A 155 -7.41 -5.73 -11.21
CA ALA A 155 -8.57 -5.23 -10.47
C ALA A 155 -9.30 -6.35 -9.73
N ALA A 156 -9.56 -7.47 -10.41
CA ALA A 156 -10.16 -8.66 -9.81
C ALA A 156 -9.28 -9.22 -8.68
N TYR A 157 -7.96 -9.26 -8.87
CA TYR A 157 -7.02 -9.71 -7.86
C TYR A 157 -6.99 -8.81 -6.62
N TRP A 158 -6.92 -7.49 -6.79
CA TRP A 158 -7.04 -6.53 -5.69
C TRP A 158 -8.39 -6.70 -4.96
N LYS A 159 -9.49 -6.80 -5.72
CA LYS A 159 -10.84 -6.94 -5.15
C LYS A 159 -10.94 -8.22 -4.30
N GLN A 160 -10.37 -9.32 -4.78
CA GLN A 160 -10.42 -10.59 -4.08
C GLN A 160 -9.54 -10.62 -2.83
N TYR A 161 -8.32 -10.09 -2.88
CA TYR A 161 -7.30 -10.36 -1.87
C TYR A 161 -6.87 -9.18 -1.01
N TYR A 162 -7.11 -7.94 -1.44
CA TYR A 162 -6.75 -6.75 -0.67
C TYR A 162 -8.01 -6.04 -0.13
N ASN A 163 -8.95 -5.69 -1.01
CA ASN A 163 -10.21 -5.09 -0.61
C ASN A 163 -11.17 -6.11 0.03
N THR A 164 -11.06 -7.38 -0.38
CA THR A 164 -11.95 -8.51 -0.06
C THR A 164 -13.34 -8.43 -0.73
N PRO A 165 -14.04 -9.57 -0.91
CA PRO A 165 -15.39 -9.59 -1.47
C PRO A 165 -16.40 -8.71 -0.70
N LEU A 166 -16.23 -8.59 0.62
CA LEU A 166 -17.10 -7.78 1.49
C LEU A 166 -16.70 -6.30 1.56
N GLY A 167 -15.51 -5.93 1.07
CA GLY A 167 -15.07 -4.53 1.04
C GLY A 167 -15.92 -3.67 0.11
N ALA A 168 -15.99 -2.37 0.39
CA ALA A 168 -16.80 -1.42 -0.38
C ALA A 168 -16.20 -1.02 -1.75
N GLY A 169 -14.99 -1.49 -2.05
CA GLY A 169 -14.31 -1.28 -3.33
C GLY A 169 -14.94 -2.11 -4.44
N THR A 170 -14.79 -1.68 -5.69
CA THR A 170 -15.24 -2.45 -6.87
C THR A 170 -14.12 -2.51 -7.89
N GLU A 171 -14.09 -3.57 -8.70
CA GLU A 171 -13.10 -3.71 -9.78
C GLU A 171 -13.13 -2.50 -10.72
N GLN A 172 -14.33 -1.99 -11.04
CA GLN A 172 -14.47 -0.78 -11.86
C GLN A 172 -13.79 0.44 -11.24
N LYS A 173 -13.89 0.66 -9.92
CA LYS A 173 -13.18 1.76 -9.25
C LYS A 173 -11.67 1.63 -9.38
N PHE A 174 -11.14 0.40 -9.31
CA PHE A 174 -9.72 0.15 -9.51
C PHE A 174 -9.31 0.49 -10.95
N ILE A 175 -10.08 0.02 -11.93
CA ILE A 175 -9.81 0.28 -13.36
C ILE A 175 -9.85 1.78 -13.65
N ASP A 176 -10.86 2.49 -13.15
CA ASP A 176 -11.03 3.93 -13.36
C ASP A 176 -9.92 4.76 -12.71
N ALA A 177 -9.43 4.33 -11.53
CA ALA A 177 -8.35 5.00 -10.83
C ALA A 177 -6.95 4.66 -11.37
N PHE A 178 -6.82 3.60 -12.18
CA PHE A 178 -5.53 3.07 -12.57
C PHE A 178 -4.71 4.09 -13.39
N PRO A 179 -3.50 4.49 -12.95
CA PRO A 179 -2.72 5.53 -13.63
C PRO A 179 -1.95 4.97 -14.84
N SER A 180 -2.68 4.58 -15.89
CA SER A 180 -2.13 3.94 -17.11
C SER A 180 -1.02 4.75 -17.79
N GLY A 181 -1.08 6.08 -17.67
CA GLY A 181 -0.13 7.01 -18.29
C GLY A 181 1.32 6.88 -17.82
N ILE A 182 1.61 6.18 -16.71
CA ILE A 182 3.00 5.97 -16.26
C ILE A 182 3.69 4.78 -16.96
N TRP A 183 2.95 3.99 -17.77
CA TRP A 183 3.48 2.85 -18.54
C TRP A 183 3.20 2.96 -20.04
N ASP A 184 2.82 4.15 -20.54
CA ASP A 184 2.43 4.36 -21.94
C ASP A 184 1.37 3.35 -22.45
N MET A 185 0.50 2.87 -21.55
CA MET A 185 -0.58 1.96 -21.91
C MET A 185 -1.68 2.75 -22.61
N LYS A 186 -2.05 2.30 -23.81
CA LYS A 186 -3.11 2.89 -24.63
C LYS A 186 -4.50 2.49 -24.15
#